data_AF-A0A4U0YP93-F1
#
_entry.id   AF-A0A4U0YP93-F1
#
_cell.length_a   1.000
_cell.length_b   1.000
_cell.length_c   1.000
_cell.angle_alpha   90.00
_cell.angle_beta   90.00
_cell.angle_gamma   90.00
#
_symmetry.space_group_name_H-M   'P 1'
#
loop_
_entity.id
_entity.type
_entity.pdbx_description
1 polymer ?
#
loop_
_entity_poly.entity_id
_entity_poly.type
_entity_poly.pdbx_seq_one_letter_code
_entity_poly.pdbx_strand_id
1 'polypeptide(L)'
;MPHDVNQMLVNAMRCLTAADVIVGSAEFRADHLPFLLPLTLTIGNGLELLFKYNLVRQGQSLALLRERYGRDVFRLWKQPENAAIRLMALGNFAHAADTLPGVFIGADHHDDGRPIAELEHYLKRIVRVLQSVQLRAAAEPEDLTCCPRLLLDTFLPIVSLQAFNPKWLSSDHLRIGSLQ
;
A
#
# COMPACT_ATOMS: atom_id res chain seq x y z
N MET A 1 -21.62 -2.62 16.33
CA MET A 1 -21.76 -1.58 15.29
C MET A 1 -21.06 -2.07 14.04
N PRO A 2 -21.76 -2.33 12.92
CA PRO A 2 -21.05 -2.54 11.66
C PRO A 2 -20.43 -1.20 11.28
N HIS A 3 -19.11 -1.06 11.40
CA HIS A 3 -18.41 0.08 10.80
C HIS A 3 -18.69 0.04 9.31
N ASP A 4 -19.23 1.13 8.77
CA ASP A 4 -19.48 1.27 7.33
C ASP A 4 -18.21 0.86 6.57
N VAL A 5 -18.31 -0.21 5.79
CA VAL A 5 -17.19 -0.79 5.04
C VAL A 5 -16.62 0.26 4.08
N ASN A 6 -17.45 1.19 3.59
CA ASN A 6 -16.99 2.29 2.75
C ASN A 6 -16.16 3.32 3.53
N GLN A 7 -16.42 3.52 4.83
CA GLN A 7 -15.59 4.39 5.66
C GLN A 7 -14.15 3.89 5.77
N MET A 8 -13.93 2.57 5.70
CA MET A 8 -12.59 1.98 5.67
C MET A 8 -11.83 2.40 4.41
N LEU A 9 -12.50 2.34 3.26
CA LEU A 9 -11.92 2.72 1.98
C LEU A 9 -11.67 4.24 1.90
N VAL A 10 -12.61 5.06 2.39
CA VAL A 10 -12.41 6.52 2.51
C VAL A 10 -11.21 6.83 3.39
N ASN A 11 -11.03 6.11 4.51
CA ASN A 11 -9.87 6.30 5.37
C ASN A 11 -8.57 5.83 4.73
N ALA A 12 -8.60 4.74 3.94
CA ALA A 12 -7.46 4.32 3.14
C ALA A 12 -7.03 5.42 2.16
N MET A 13 -7.98 6.00 1.44
CA MET A 13 -7.75 7.11 0.52
C MET A 13 -7.18 8.34 1.24
N ARG A 14 -7.76 8.73 2.38
CA ARG A 14 -7.26 9.85 3.20
C ARG A 14 -5.81 9.67 3.62
N CYS A 15 -5.43 8.46 4.05
CA CYS A 15 -4.04 8.16 4.40
C CYS A 15 -3.11 8.34 3.19
N LEU A 16 -3.44 7.73 2.05
CA LEU A 16 -2.57 7.80 0.87
C LEU A 16 -2.49 9.22 0.28
N THR A 17 -3.60 9.97 0.26
CA THR A 17 -3.60 11.39 -0.15
C THR A 17 -2.81 12.26 0.82
N ALA A 18 -2.91 12.04 2.14
CA ALA A 18 -2.11 12.79 3.11
C ALA A 18 -0.61 12.55 2.93
N ALA A 19 -0.22 11.30 2.66
CA ALA A 19 1.17 10.97 2.34
C ALA A 19 1.63 11.62 1.02
N ASP A 20 0.79 11.65 -0.01
CA ASP A 20 1.09 12.34 -1.28
C ASP A 20 1.28 13.86 -1.10
N VAL A 21 0.43 14.50 -0.30
CA VAL A 21 0.58 15.93 0.05
C VAL A 21 1.92 16.20 0.75
N ILE A 22 2.33 15.34 1.68
CA ILE A 22 3.62 15.48 2.37
C ILE A 22 4.78 15.30 1.38
N VAL A 23 4.75 14.25 0.54
CA VAL A 23 5.80 14.00 -0.46
C VAL A 23 5.89 15.15 -1.48
N GLY A 24 4.76 15.79 -1.79
CA GLY A 24 4.69 16.96 -2.68
C GLY A 24 5.08 18.29 -2.02
N SER A 25 5.34 18.33 -0.71
CA SER A 25 5.58 19.57 0.03
C SER A 25 7.00 20.13 -0.19
N ALA A 26 7.18 21.42 0.07
CA ALA A 26 8.50 22.06 -0.04
C ALA A 26 9.44 21.60 1.09
N GLU A 27 8.89 21.37 2.28
CA GLU A 27 9.59 20.88 3.47
C GLU A 27 10.17 19.50 3.23
N PHE A 28 9.39 18.58 2.65
CA PHE A 28 9.89 17.25 2.31
C PHE A 28 11.03 17.29 1.28
N ARG A 29 10.94 18.19 0.29
CA ARG A 29 12.02 18.40 -0.69
C ARG A 29 13.28 18.99 -0.07
N ALA A 30 13.13 19.82 0.96
CA ALA A 30 14.25 20.46 1.65
C ALA A 30 14.97 19.48 2.59
N ASP A 31 14.22 18.72 3.38
CA ASP A 31 14.74 17.67 4.25
C ASP A 31 13.69 16.56 4.44
N HIS A 32 13.94 15.39 3.86
CA HIS A 32 12.99 14.28 3.87
C HIS A 32 13.11 13.39 5.11
N LEU A 33 14.25 13.39 5.81
CA LEU A 33 14.54 12.44 6.88
C LEU A 33 13.51 12.46 8.03
N PRO A 34 13.08 13.64 8.54
CA PRO A 34 12.08 13.70 9.62
C PRO A 34 10.71 13.14 9.21
N PHE A 35 10.43 13.09 7.91
CA PHE A 35 9.14 12.67 7.38
C PHE A 35 9.08 11.18 7.06
N LEU A 36 10.21 10.46 6.99
CA LEU A 36 10.24 9.06 6.55
C LEU A 36 9.40 8.14 7.44
N LEU A 37 9.52 8.26 8.77
CA LEU A 37 8.70 7.48 9.70
C LEU A 37 7.19 7.81 9.59
N PRO A 38 6.74 9.06 9.72
CA PRO A 38 5.30 9.37 9.61
C PRO A 38 4.74 9.04 8.22
N LEU A 39 5.52 9.20 7.13
CA LEU A 39 5.11 8.77 5.79
C LEU A 39 4.94 7.26 5.71
N THR A 40 5.91 6.48 6.19
CA THR A 40 5.84 5.01 6.15
C THR A 40 4.65 4.49 6.94
N LEU A 41 4.39 5.06 8.13
CA LEU A 41 3.23 4.72 8.94
C LEU A 41 1.91 5.09 8.25
N THR A 42 1.86 6.27 7.63
CA THR A 42 0.66 6.75 6.94
C THR A 42 0.34 5.90 5.72
N ILE A 43 1.34 5.58 4.91
CA ILE A 43 1.19 4.66 3.77
C ILE A 43 0.78 3.28 4.27
N GLY A 44 1.47 2.73 5.27
CA GLY A 44 1.14 1.42 5.85
C GLY A 44 -0.29 1.33 6.36
N ASN A 45 -0.79 2.37 7.03
CA ASN A 45 -2.19 2.45 7.45
C ASN A 45 -3.15 2.44 6.24
N GLY A 46 -2.83 3.20 5.19
CA GLY A 46 -3.63 3.23 3.97
C GLY A 46 -3.73 1.86 3.29
N LEU A 47 -2.59 1.17 3.16
CA LEU A 47 -2.52 -0.16 2.55
C LEU A 47 -3.23 -1.23 3.39
N GLU A 48 -3.07 -1.19 4.71
CA GLU A 48 -3.78 -2.09 5.62
C GLU A 48 -5.30 -1.97 5.44
N LEU A 49 -5.82 -0.74 5.42
CA LEU A 49 -7.25 -0.48 5.26
C LEU A 49 -7.75 -0.89 3.86
N LEU A 50 -7.00 -0.58 2.80
CA LEU A 50 -7.32 -0.98 1.44
C LEU A 50 -7.43 -2.51 1.31
N PHE A 51 -6.45 -3.24 1.84
CA PHE A 51 -6.44 -4.70 1.73
C PHE A 51 -7.54 -5.33 2.60
N LYS A 52 -7.77 -4.83 3.83
CA LYS A 52 -8.86 -5.31 4.68
C LYS A 52 -10.23 -5.03 4.08
N TYR A 53 -10.42 -3.88 3.45
CA TYR A 53 -11.69 -3.51 2.82
C TYR A 53 -12.19 -4.59 1.86
N ASN A 54 -11.30 -5.09 1.01
CA ASN A 54 -11.66 -6.10 0.02
C ASN A 54 -12.00 -7.46 0.65
N LEU A 55 -11.33 -7.83 1.75
CA LEU A 55 -11.68 -9.03 2.52
C LEU A 55 -13.04 -8.88 3.22
N VAL A 56 -13.33 -7.70 3.79
CA VAL A 56 -14.62 -7.43 4.43
C VAL A 56 -15.76 -7.44 3.42
N ARG A 57 -15.54 -6.90 2.22
CA ARG A 57 -16.50 -6.98 1.12
C ARG A 57 -16.85 -8.40 0.70
N GLN A 58 -15.95 -9.36 0.95
CA GLN A 58 -16.15 -10.78 0.67
C GLN A 58 -16.66 -11.56 1.89
N GLY A 59 -17.13 -10.86 2.92
CA GLY A 59 -17.83 -11.45 4.07
C GLY A 59 -16.96 -11.69 5.31
N GLN A 60 -15.67 -11.34 5.28
CA GLN A 60 -14.83 -11.47 6.48
C GLN A 60 -15.16 -10.39 7.52
N SER A 61 -15.20 -10.75 8.80
CA SER A 61 -15.46 -9.78 9.87
C SER A 61 -14.18 -9.02 10.25
N LEU A 62 -14.32 -7.75 10.63
CA LEU A 62 -13.19 -6.95 11.12
C LEU A 62 -12.49 -7.56 12.34
N ALA A 63 -13.25 -8.24 13.22
CA ALA A 63 -12.69 -8.92 14.39
C ALA A 63 -11.74 -10.04 13.96
N LEU A 64 -12.18 -10.89 13.02
CA LEU A 64 -11.37 -11.96 12.46
C LEU A 64 -10.11 -11.41 11.77
N LEU A 65 -10.25 -10.32 11.00
CA LEU A 65 -9.10 -9.72 10.32
C LEU A 65 -8.07 -9.14 11.29
N ARG A 66 -8.51 -8.54 12.40
CA ARG A 66 -7.62 -8.04 13.45
C ARG A 66 -6.87 -9.17 14.15
N GLU A 67 -7.58 -10.24 14.50
CA GLU A 67 -7.00 -11.41 15.15
C GLU A 67 -6.00 -12.14 14.23
N ARG A 68 -6.39 -12.39 12.98
CA ARG A 68 -5.61 -13.24 12.07
C ARG A 68 -4.44 -12.52 11.42
N TYR A 69 -4.60 -11.23 11.13
CA TYR A 69 -3.62 -10.48 10.34
C TYR A 69 -3.04 -9.27 11.07
N GLY A 70 -3.69 -8.75 12.11
CA GLY A 70 -3.21 -7.58 12.84
C GLY A 70 -2.87 -6.42 11.90
N ARG A 71 -1.61 -5.98 11.94
CA ARG A 71 -1.01 -4.91 11.13
C ARG A 71 -0.13 -5.46 9.99
N ASP A 72 -0.17 -6.77 9.72
CA ASP A 72 0.65 -7.43 8.72
C ASP A 72 0.09 -7.20 7.30
N VAL A 73 0.46 -6.05 6.75
CA VAL A 73 0.10 -5.59 5.40
C VAL A 73 0.53 -6.60 4.33
N PHE A 74 1.69 -7.25 4.50
CA PHE A 74 2.19 -8.21 3.52
C PHE A 74 1.35 -9.50 3.51
N ARG A 75 0.95 -9.98 4.68
CA ARG A 75 0.05 -11.15 4.77
C ARG A 75 -1.34 -10.85 4.23
N LEU A 76 -1.85 -9.62 4.43
CA LEU A 76 -3.09 -9.14 3.81
C LEU A 76 -2.96 -9.06 2.28
N TRP A 77 -1.85 -8.51 1.77
CA TRP A 77 -1.55 -8.42 0.34
C TRP A 77 -1.64 -9.79 -0.36
N LYS A 78 -1.14 -10.85 0.29
CA LYS A 78 -1.12 -12.22 -0.26
C LYS A 78 -2.48 -12.92 -0.28
N GLN A 79 -3.52 -12.36 0.34
CA GLN A 79 -4.83 -13.01 0.39
C GLN A 79 -5.46 -13.12 -1.01
N PRO A 80 -6.10 -14.26 -1.37
CA PRO A 80 -6.70 -14.46 -2.69
C PRO A 80 -7.64 -13.32 -3.12
N GLU A 81 -8.39 -12.78 -2.16
CA GLU A 81 -9.31 -11.66 -2.34
C GLU A 81 -8.63 -10.45 -2.99
N ASN A 82 -7.37 -10.19 -2.66
CA ASN A 82 -6.58 -9.07 -3.15
C ASN A 82 -5.92 -9.31 -4.52
N ALA A 83 -6.23 -10.39 -5.23
CA ALA A 83 -5.64 -10.67 -6.55
C ALA A 83 -5.83 -9.53 -7.56
N ALA A 84 -7.00 -8.89 -7.58
CA ALA A 84 -7.28 -7.74 -8.45
C ALA A 84 -6.37 -6.54 -8.15
N ILE A 85 -6.21 -6.24 -6.86
CA ILE A 85 -5.32 -5.17 -6.39
C ILE A 85 -3.87 -5.51 -6.77
N ARG A 86 -3.44 -6.77 -6.61
CA ARG A 86 -2.09 -7.19 -7.00
C ARG A 86 -1.82 -7.01 -8.48
N LEU A 87 -2.77 -7.39 -9.33
CA LEU A 87 -2.63 -7.27 -10.79
C LEU A 87 -2.50 -5.80 -11.21
N MET A 88 -3.36 -4.92 -10.67
CA MET A 88 -3.26 -3.49 -10.97
C MET A 88 -1.98 -2.86 -10.40
N ALA A 89 -1.62 -3.21 -9.16
CA ALA A 89 -0.42 -2.69 -8.53
C ALA A 89 0.84 -3.10 -9.29
N LEU A 90 0.88 -4.30 -9.90
CA LEU A 90 1.98 -4.69 -10.78
C LEU A 90 2.12 -3.72 -11.98
N GLY A 91 1.01 -3.42 -12.65
CA GLY A 91 1.00 -2.51 -13.79
C GLY A 91 1.39 -1.08 -13.40
N ASN A 92 0.80 -0.57 -12.30
CA ASN A 92 1.12 0.76 -11.81
C ASN A 92 2.57 0.87 -11.33
N PHE A 93 3.08 -0.16 -10.64
CA PHE A 93 4.46 -0.18 -10.16
C PHE A 93 5.46 -0.17 -11.31
N ALA A 94 5.24 -0.98 -12.35
CA ALA A 94 6.11 -0.99 -13.53
C ALA A 94 6.14 0.40 -14.19
N HIS A 95 4.99 1.02 -14.38
CA HIS A 95 4.92 2.37 -14.94
C HIS A 95 5.59 3.42 -14.04
N ALA A 96 5.37 3.36 -12.73
CA ALA A 96 5.98 4.29 -11.78
C ALA A 96 7.50 4.14 -11.74
N ALA A 97 8.01 2.91 -11.72
CA ALA A 97 9.44 2.61 -11.74
C ALA A 97 10.14 3.19 -12.99
N ASP A 98 9.52 3.05 -14.17
CA ASP A 98 10.05 3.61 -15.43
C ASP A 98 10.14 5.15 -15.41
N THR A 99 9.36 5.81 -14.55
CA THR A 99 9.30 7.28 -14.45
C THR A 99 10.15 7.86 -13.31
N LEU A 100 10.75 7.01 -12.47
CA LEU A 100 11.55 7.49 -11.33
C LEU A 100 12.89 8.07 -11.80
N PRO A 101 13.31 9.23 -11.26
CA PRO A 101 14.66 9.73 -11.49
C PRO A 101 15.72 8.72 -10.99
N GLY A 102 16.79 8.54 -11.76
CA GLY A 102 17.90 7.61 -11.47
C GLY A 102 18.52 7.74 -10.07
N VAL A 103 18.35 8.88 -9.39
CA VAL A 103 18.82 9.11 -8.01
C VAL A 103 18.03 8.30 -6.97
N PHE A 104 16.79 7.90 -7.26
CA PHE A 104 16.00 6.98 -6.44
C PHE A 104 16.22 5.50 -6.83
N ILE A 105 16.86 5.28 -7.97
CA ILE A 105 17.27 3.97 -8.51
C ILE A 105 18.68 3.58 -8.00
N GLY A 106 19.43 4.54 -7.43
CA GLY A 106 20.76 4.34 -6.88
C GLY A 106 20.79 3.86 -5.43
N ALA A 107 20.46 2.59 -5.21
CA ALA A 107 20.99 1.73 -4.13
C ALA A 107 20.41 0.31 -4.32
N ASP A 108 21.16 -0.58 -4.96
CA ASP A 108 21.06 -2.05 -4.86
C ASP A 108 19.69 -2.76 -5.07
N HIS A 109 18.71 -2.18 -5.80
CA HIS A 109 17.32 -2.69 -5.74
C HIS A 109 16.68 -3.24 -7.04
N HIS A 110 17.40 -3.32 -8.16
CA HIS A 110 16.87 -3.93 -9.40
C HIS A 110 17.41 -5.33 -9.71
N ASP A 111 17.90 -6.06 -8.70
CA ASP A 111 18.72 -7.25 -8.93
C ASP A 111 17.96 -8.53 -9.37
N ASP A 112 16.68 -8.44 -9.73
CA ASP A 112 15.93 -9.63 -10.21
C ASP A 112 15.06 -9.42 -11.46
N GLY A 113 14.99 -8.21 -12.03
CA GLY A 113 14.15 -7.95 -13.22
C GLY A 113 12.66 -8.30 -13.03
N ARG A 114 12.19 -8.41 -11.79
CA ARG A 114 10.81 -8.81 -11.43
C ARG A 114 10.12 -7.72 -10.60
N PRO A 115 9.33 -6.82 -11.23
CA PRO A 115 8.63 -5.72 -10.56
C PRO A 115 7.82 -6.14 -9.31
N ILE A 116 7.25 -7.35 -9.31
CA ILE A 116 6.51 -7.89 -8.16
C ILE A 116 7.40 -8.13 -6.94
N ALA A 117 8.63 -8.61 -7.12
CA ALA A 117 9.52 -8.97 -6.01
C ALA A 117 9.97 -7.72 -5.25
N GLU A 118 10.21 -6.64 -5.99
CA GLU A 118 10.59 -5.33 -5.47
C GLU A 118 9.43 -4.68 -4.70
N LEU A 119 8.22 -4.67 -5.28
CA LEU A 119 7.03 -4.21 -4.56
C LEU A 119 6.80 -5.00 -3.26
N GLU A 120 6.97 -6.32 -3.31
CA GLU A 120 6.86 -7.16 -2.12
C GLU A 120 7.94 -6.90 -1.08
N HIS A 121 9.15 -6.54 -1.51
CA HIS A 121 10.22 -6.10 -0.63
C HIS A 121 9.81 -4.82 0.13
N TYR A 122 9.28 -3.81 -0.55
CA TYR A 122 8.79 -2.60 0.11
C TYR A 122 7.64 -2.87 1.08
N LEU A 123 6.69 -3.75 0.71
CA LEU A 123 5.60 -4.14 1.62
C LEU A 123 6.11 -4.83 2.88
N LYS A 124 7.16 -5.68 2.79
CA LYS A 124 7.80 -6.31 3.96
C LYS A 124 8.47 -5.27 4.87
N ARG A 125 9.12 -4.25 4.31
CA ARG A 125 9.74 -3.17 5.08
C ARG A 125 8.69 -2.33 5.83
N ILE A 126 7.58 -2.00 5.18
CA ILE A 126 6.42 -1.38 5.85
C ILE A 126 5.96 -2.23 7.04
N VAL A 127 5.84 -3.55 6.88
CA VAL A 127 5.45 -4.45 7.98
C VAL A 127 6.43 -4.35 9.16
N ARG A 128 7.75 -4.34 8.91
CA ARG A 128 8.74 -4.18 9.97
C ARG A 128 8.59 -2.86 10.72
N VAL A 129 8.42 -1.74 10.01
CA VAL A 129 8.19 -0.43 10.64
C VAL A 129 6.91 -0.43 11.50
N LEU A 130 5.80 -0.98 10.97
CA LEU A 130 4.55 -1.08 11.71
C LEU A 130 4.70 -1.94 12.97
N GLN A 131 5.44 -3.04 12.90
CA GLN A 131 5.74 -3.93 14.03
C GLN A 131 6.63 -3.24 15.08
N SER A 132 7.70 -2.56 14.67
CA SER A 132 8.58 -1.84 15.60
C SER A 132 7.81 -0.79 16.40
N VAL A 133 6.95 0.00 15.75
CA VAL A 133 6.12 0.99 16.45
C VAL A 133 5.10 0.32 17.39
N GLN A 134 4.51 -0.80 16.99
CA GLN A 134 3.60 -1.56 17.85
C GLN A 134 4.32 -2.09 19.11
N LEU A 135 5.59 -2.49 18.97
CA LEU A 135 6.44 -2.95 20.06
C LEU A 135 7.11 -1.82 20.85
N ARG A 136 6.85 -0.55 20.49
CA ARG A 136 7.52 0.64 21.04
C ARG A 136 9.06 0.60 20.88
N ALA A 137 9.54 -0.09 19.84
CA ALA A 137 10.94 -0.12 19.44
C ALA A 137 11.22 0.96 18.39
N ALA A 138 12.49 1.36 18.27
CA ALA A 138 12.93 2.19 17.16
C ALA A 138 12.77 1.42 15.84
N ALA A 139 12.33 2.09 14.78
CA ALA A 139 12.38 1.54 13.43
C ALA A 139 13.83 1.62 12.93
N GLU A 140 14.31 0.55 12.30
CA GLU A 140 15.65 0.55 11.74
C GLU A 140 15.72 1.55 10.57
N PRO A 141 16.81 2.35 10.44
CA PRO A 141 16.94 3.32 9.35
C PRO A 141 16.79 2.68 7.96
N GLU A 142 17.33 1.47 7.82
CA GLU A 142 17.22 0.65 6.61
C GLU A 142 15.81 0.15 6.31
N ASP A 143 14.83 0.28 7.22
CA ASP A 143 13.41 -0.01 6.95
C ASP A 143 12.64 1.25 6.55
N LEU A 144 13.18 2.44 6.86
CA LEU A 144 12.60 3.76 6.55
C LEU A 144 12.99 4.30 5.16
N THR A 145 14.00 3.74 4.50
CA THR A 145 14.40 4.09 3.12
C THR A 145 13.46 3.56 2.02
N CYS A 146 12.23 3.15 2.33
CA CYS A 146 11.27 2.76 1.29
C CYS A 146 10.95 3.97 0.40
N CYS A 147 10.87 3.82 -0.93
CA CYS A 147 10.58 4.93 -1.83
C CYS A 147 9.08 5.30 -1.73
N PRO A 148 8.69 6.38 -0.99
CA PRO A 148 7.28 6.63 -0.69
C PRO A 148 6.52 7.00 -1.95
N ARG A 149 7.17 7.72 -2.87
CA ARG A 149 6.61 8.11 -4.17
C ARG A 149 6.22 6.90 -5.00
N LEU A 150 7.10 5.89 -5.08
CA LEU A 150 6.83 4.65 -5.80
C LEU A 150 5.60 3.91 -5.25
N LEU A 151 5.48 3.81 -3.93
CA LEU A 151 4.32 3.20 -3.27
C LEU A 151 3.04 4.00 -3.51
N LEU A 152 3.11 5.33 -3.49
CA LEU A 152 1.97 6.20 -3.76
C LEU A 152 1.51 6.09 -5.21
N ASP A 153 2.43 6.18 -6.18
CA ASP A 153 2.12 6.04 -7.61
C ASP A 153 1.57 4.63 -7.92
N THR A 154 1.98 3.62 -7.14
CA THR A 154 1.43 2.26 -7.24
C THR A 154 -0.01 2.15 -6.72
N PHE A 155 -0.29 2.64 -5.51
CA PHE A 155 -1.53 2.32 -4.77
C PHE A 155 -2.57 3.45 -4.73
N LEU A 156 -2.17 4.71 -4.87
CA LEU A 156 -3.10 5.84 -4.87
C LEU A 156 -4.12 5.77 -6.03
N PRO A 157 -3.74 5.38 -7.26
CA PRO A 157 -4.71 5.18 -8.34
C PRO A 157 -5.73 4.08 -8.02
N ILE A 158 -5.28 3.00 -7.36
CA ILE A 158 -6.14 1.85 -7.00
C ILE A 158 -7.17 2.25 -5.96
N VAL A 159 -6.74 2.90 -4.87
CA VAL A 159 -7.66 3.33 -3.81
C VAL A 159 -8.64 4.37 -4.33
N SER A 160 -8.20 5.27 -5.20
CA SER A 160 -9.04 6.29 -5.81
C SER A 160 -10.11 5.63 -6.68
N LEU A 161 -9.71 4.71 -7.56
CA LEU A 161 -10.63 3.96 -8.42
C LEU A 161 -11.67 3.19 -7.60
N GLN A 162 -11.25 2.49 -6.53
CA GLN A 162 -12.20 1.81 -5.65
C GLN A 162 -13.10 2.80 -4.91
N ALA A 163 -12.59 3.96 -4.46
CA ALA A 163 -13.40 4.93 -3.72
C ALA A 163 -14.52 5.51 -4.58
N PHE A 164 -14.25 5.75 -5.88
CA PHE A 164 -15.26 6.19 -6.85
C PHE A 164 -16.14 5.05 -7.36
N ASN A 165 -15.61 3.82 -7.42
CA ASN A 165 -16.35 2.63 -7.80
C ASN A 165 -16.06 1.44 -6.86
N PRO A 166 -16.77 1.37 -5.71
CA PRO A 166 -16.53 0.41 -4.64
C PRO A 166 -16.50 -1.05 -5.10
N LYS A 167 -17.21 -1.39 -6.20
CA LYS A 167 -17.31 -2.75 -6.72
C LYS A 167 -16.21 -3.12 -7.70
N TRP A 168 -15.52 -2.17 -8.32
CA TRP A 168 -14.66 -2.38 -9.49
C TRP A 168 -13.66 -3.55 -9.39
N LEU A 169 -13.07 -3.76 -8.22
CA LEU A 169 -12.06 -4.79 -7.99
C LEU A 169 -12.56 -6.04 -7.27
N SER A 170 -13.88 -6.29 -7.26
CA SER A 170 -14.39 -7.61 -6.89
C SER A 170 -14.07 -8.65 -7.96
N SER A 171 -13.89 -9.90 -7.52
CA SER A 171 -13.67 -11.07 -8.38
C SER A 171 -14.69 -11.19 -9.52
N ASP A 172 -15.93 -10.73 -9.30
CA ASP A 172 -17.00 -10.73 -10.31
C ASP A 172 -16.70 -9.83 -11.52
N HIS A 173 -15.99 -8.70 -11.35
CA HIS A 173 -15.65 -7.80 -12.45
C HIS A 173 -14.45 -8.29 -13.28
N LEU A 174 -13.50 -9.00 -12.66
CA LEU A 174 -12.37 -9.60 -13.37
C LEU A 174 -12.78 -10.77 -14.26
N ARG A 175 -13.85 -11.50 -13.91
CA ARG A 175 -14.39 -12.60 -14.74
C ARG A 175 -15.01 -12.11 -16.05
N ILE A 176 -15.50 -10.88 -16.10
CA ILE A 176 -16.12 -10.30 -17.31
C ILE A 176 -15.05 -9.90 -18.34
N GLY A 177 -13.83 -9.58 -17.89
CA GLY A 177 -12.71 -9.19 -18.77
C GLY A 177 -11.89 -10.35 -19.34
N SER A 178 -12.12 -11.58 -18.88
CA SER A 178 -11.41 -12.80 -19.34
C SER A 178 -12.18 -13.59 -20.40
N LEU A 179 -13.23 -12.99 -20.98
CA LEU A 179 -14.00 -13.51 -22.11
C LEU A 179 -13.88 -12.55 -23.30
N GLN A 180 -12.65 -12.28 -23.75
CA GLN A 180 -12.34 -11.76 -25.08
C GLN A 180 -11.05 -12.40 -25.58
#